data_AF-A0A2Z5E8D6-F1
#
_entry.id   AF-A0A2Z5E8D6-F1
#
_cell.length_a   1.000
_cell.length_b   1.000
_cell.length_c   1.000
_cell.angle_alpha   90.00
_cell.angle_beta   90.00
_cell.angle_gamma   90.00
#
_symmetry.space_group_name_H-M   'P 1'
#
loop_
_entity.id
_entity.type
_entity.pdbx_description
1 polymer ?
#
loop_
_entity_poly.entity_id
_entity_poly.type
_entity_poly.pdbx_seq_one_letter_code
_entity_poly.pdbx_strand_id
1 'polypeptide(L)' 'MLGIGKTKLYELISTGEIDLIKIGKVSLIAVNALEAFVERQGRTNDTSRGRPASRGRPRKTFTEMIR' A
#
# COMPACT_ATOMS: atom_id res chain seq x y z
N MET A 1 -9.54 -7.13 -10.41
CA MET A 1 -8.15 -6.97 -10.89
C MET A 1 -7.55 -5.75 -10.23
N LEU A 2 -6.29 -5.82 -9.82
CA LEU A 2 -5.44 -4.89 -9.02
C LEU A 2 -5.58 -3.36 -9.18
N GLY A 3 -6.43 -2.83 -10.06
CA GLY A 3 -6.55 -1.39 -10.32
C GLY A 3 -5.41 -0.81 -11.15
N ILE A 4 -4.51 -1.65 -11.68
CA ILE A 4 -3.38 -1.25 -12.53
C ILE A 4 -3.58 -1.69 -13.98
N GLY A 5 -3.11 -0.85 -14.91
CA GLY A 5 -3.13 -1.15 -16.35
C GLY A 5 -2.04 -2.14 -16.76
N LYS A 6 -2.19 -2.72 -17.96
CA LYS A 6 -1.23 -3.68 -18.54
C LYS A 6 0.18 -3.11 -18.67
N THR A 7 0.30 -1.84 -19.06
CA THR A 7 1.60 -1.16 -19.19
C THR A 7 2.35 -1.19 -17.88
N LYS A 8 1.70 -0.80 -16.78
CA LYS A 8 2.35 -0.78 -15.47
C LYS A 8 2.68 -2.18 -14.97
N LEU A 9 1.80 -3.15 -15.24
CA LEU A 9 2.06 -4.54 -14.92
C LEU A 9 3.31 -5.06 -15.64
N TYR A 10 3.45 -4.79 -16.94
CA TYR A 10 4.63 -5.20 -17.70
C TYR A 10 5.90 -4.48 -17.28
N GLU A 11 5.82 -3.20 -16.91
CA GLU A 11 6.96 -2.50 -16.29
C GLU A 11 7.43 -3.23 -15.03
N LEU A 12 6.51 -3.55 -14.11
CA LEU A 12 6.84 -4.25 -12.86
C LEU A 12 7.42 -5.65 -13.10
N ILE A 13 6.97 -6.33 -14.15
CA ILE A 13 7.55 -7.60 -14.58
C ILE A 13 8.97 -7.37 -15.13
N SER A 14 9.17 -6.35 -15.96
CA SER A 14 10.47 -6.05 -16.56
C SER A 14 11.52 -5.58 -15.55
N THR A 15 11.10 -4.91 -14.48
CA THR A 15 11.98 -4.49 -13.37
C THR A 15 12.26 -5.63 -12.38
N GLY A 16 11.60 -6.77 -12.52
CA GLY A 16 11.70 -7.88 -11.57
C GLY A 16 11.01 -7.62 -10.23
N GLU A 17 10.14 -6.61 -10.15
CA GLU A 17 9.36 -6.36 -8.93
C GLU A 17 8.19 -7.35 -8.77
N ILE A 18 7.69 -7.91 -9.87
CA ILE A 18 6.69 -8.96 -9.90
C ILE A 18 7.19 -10.11 -10.77
N ASP A 19 7.27 -11.30 -10.18
CA ASP A 19 7.65 -12.52 -10.90
C ASP A 19 6.51 -13.03 -11.78
N LEU A 20 6.89 -13.47 -12.99
CA LEU A 20 5.98 -14.05 -13.98
C LEU A 20 6.46 -15.44 -14.36
N ILE A 21 5.56 -16.41 -14.24
CA ILE A 21 5.79 -17.80 -14.64
C ILE A 21 5.11 -18.01 -15.99
N LYS A 22 5.90 -18.39 -17.00
CA LYS A 22 5.38 -18.67 -18.34
C LYS A 22 5.17 -20.18 -18.53
N ILE A 23 3.93 -20.57 -18.82
CA ILE A 23 3.55 -21.96 -19.11
C ILE A 23 2.96 -22.00 -20.52
N GLY A 24 3.77 -22.41 -21.49
CA GLY A 24 3.39 -22.40 -22.90
C GLY A 24 3.01 -20.98 -23.37
N LYS A 25 1.73 -20.81 -23.75
CA LYS A 25 1.17 -19.51 -24.20
C LYS A 25 0.59 -18.66 -23.06
N VAL A 26 0.49 -19.20 -21.86
CA VAL A 26 -0.13 -18.54 -20.71
C VAL A 26 0.95 -17.97 -19.79
N SER A 27 0.71 -16.76 -19.31
CA SER A 27 1.52 -16.12 -18.27
C SER A 27 0.75 -16.13 -16.96
N LEU A 28 1.39 -16.59 -15.90
CA LEU A 28 0.84 -16.70 -14.56
C LEU A 28 1.65 -15.83 -13.60
N ILE A 29 0.95 -15.21 -12.66
CA ILE A 29 1.56 -14.49 -11.53
C ILE A 29 1.09 -15.22 -10.28
N ALA A 30 2.03 -15.61 -9.43
CA ALA A 30 1.69 -16.29 -8.18
C ALA A 30 0.98 -15.31 -7.23
N VAL A 31 -0.17 -15.72 -6.69
CA VAL A 31 -1.01 -14.84 -5.86
C VAL A 31 -0.28 -14.39 -4.60
N ASN A 32 0.45 -15.29 -3.95
CA ASN A 32 1.28 -15.00 -2.78
C ASN A 32 2.38 -13.96 -3.08
N ALA A 33 3.02 -14.03 -4.26
CA ALA A 33 4.04 -13.06 -4.67
C ALA A 33 3.42 -11.67 -4.87
N LEU A 34 2.21 -11.62 -5.43
CA LEU A 34 1.46 -10.40 -5.64
C LEU A 34 0.98 -9.78 -4.31
N GLU A 35 0.49 -10.59 -3.38
CA GLU A 35 0.14 -10.13 -2.02
C GLU A 35 1.35 -9.54 -1.31
N ALA A 36 2.49 -10.24 -1.32
CA ALA A 36 3.74 -9.74 -0.73
C ALA A 36 4.22 -8.43 -1.38
N PHE A 37 4.01 -8.25 -2.69
CA PHE A 37 4.30 -6.99 -3.36
C PHE A 37 3.43 -5.85 -2.83
N VAL A 38 2.12 -6.06 -2.70
CA VAL A 38 1.19 -5.05 -2.17
C VAL A 38 1.55 -4.65 -0.73
N GLU A 39 1.89 -5.63 0.11
CA GLU A 39 2.30 -5.35 1.50
C GLU A 39 3.55 -4.47 1.58
N ARG A 40 4.57 -4.74 0.74
CA ARG A 40 5.78 -3.91 0.67
C ARG A 40 5.45 -2.46 0.30
N GLN A 41 4.62 -2.26 -0.71
CA GLN A 41 4.20 -0.92 -1.16
C GLN A 41 3.33 -0.21 -0.10
N GLY A 42 2.49 -0.94 0.63
CA GLY A 42 1.69 -0.41 1.73
C GLY A 42 2.54 0.13 2.88
N ARG A 43 3.61 -0.59 3.26
CA ARG A 43 4.56 -0.18 4.31
C ARG A 43 5.36 1.07 3.91
N THR A 44 5.79 1.17 2.66
CA THR A 44 6.46 2.37 2.13
C THR A 44 5.57 3.60 2.22
N ASN A 45 4.25 3.44 2.06
CA ASN A 45 3.29 4.54 2.17
C ASN A 45 2.82 4.84 3.61
N ASP A 46 3.09 3.98 4.59
CA ASP A 46 2.77 4.23 5.99
C ASP A 46 3.80 5.15 6.68
N THR A 47 5.03 5.23 6.17
CA THR A 47 6.04 6.17 6.70
C THR A 47 5.75 7.62 6.32
N SER A 48 5.00 7.84 5.23
CA SER A 48 4.61 9.16 4.70
C SER A 48 3.17 9.55 5.03
N ARG A 49 2.31 8.59 5.41
CA ARG A 49 1.04 8.88 6.11
C ARG A 49 1.34 9.20 7.57
N GLY A 50 1.86 10.40 7.79
CA GLY A 50 2.04 10.97 9.12
C GLY A 50 0.80 10.69 9.97
N ARG A 51 1.03 10.20 11.20
CA ARG A 51 -0.02 10.05 12.23
C ARG A 51 -0.98 11.23 12.08
N PRO A 52 -2.31 11.02 12.02
CA PRO A 52 -3.23 12.15 12.04
C PRO A 52 -2.80 13.01 13.21
N ALA A 53 -2.39 14.26 12.91
CA ALA A 53 -1.84 15.17 13.89
C ALA A 53 -2.74 15.07 15.10
N SER A 54 -2.18 14.64 16.23
CA SER A 54 -2.91 14.53 17.49
C SER A 54 -3.64 15.86 17.64
N ARG A 55 -4.94 15.86 17.34
CA ARG A 55 -5.83 16.97 17.67
C ARG A 55 -5.85 16.87 19.18
N GLY A 56 -4.90 17.59 19.77
CA GLY A 56 -4.48 17.38 21.15
C GLY A 56 -5.71 17.29 22.04
N ARG A 57 -5.61 16.46 23.07
CA ARG A 57 -6.59 16.47 24.16
C ARG A 57 -6.81 17.94 24.54
N PRO A 58 -8.05 18.45 24.47
CA PRO A 58 -8.30 19.86 24.73
C PRO A 58 -7.67 20.24 26.08
N ARG A 59 -6.87 21.31 26.08
CA ARG A 59 -6.06 21.74 27.24
C ARG A 59 -6.91 22.14 28.44
N LYS A 60 -8.23 22.23 28.27
CA LYS A 60 -9.20 22.52 29.31
C LYS A 60 -10.26 21.45 29.36
N THR A 61 -10.46 20.87 30.53
CA THR A 61 -11.63 20.05 30.83
C THR A 61 -12.88 20.93 30.94
N PHE A 62 -14.05 20.41 30.58
CA PHE A 62 -15.34 21.13 30.60
C PHE A 62 -15.59 21.90 31.92
N THR A 63 -15.13 21.35 33.04
CA THR A 63 -15.16 21.96 34.38
C THR A 63 -14.45 23.32 34.47
N GLU A 64 -13.42 23.57 33.65
CA GLU A 64 -12.68 24.84 33.62
C GLU A 64 -13.32 25.92 32.72
N MET A 65 -14.34 25.57 31.92
CA MET A 65 -15.00 26.51 31.00
C MET A 65 -16.25 27.17 31.57
N ILE A 66 -16.79 26.67 32.70
CA ILE A 66 -18.06 27.13 33.30
C ILE A 66 -17.80 27.91 34.61
N ARG A 67 -16.60 28.46 34.80
CA ARG A 67 -16.29 29.35 35.92
C ARG A 67 -15.97 30.74 35.41
#